data_AF-A0A3M7PBF4-F1
#
_entry.id   AF-A0A3M7PBF4-F1
#
_cell.length_a   1.000
_cell.length_b   1.000
_cell.length_c   1.000
_cell.angle_alpha   90.00
_cell.angle_beta   90.00
_cell.angle_gamma   90.00
#
_symmetry.space_group_name_H-M   'P 1'
#
loop_
_entity.id
_entity.type
_entity.pdbx_description
1 polymer ?
#
loop_
_entity_poly.entity_id
_entity_poly.type
_entity_poly.pdbx_seq_one_letter_code
_entity_poly.pdbx_strand_id
1 'polypeptide(L)'
;MTNHRTISELDYNDDNDTDFRADVFNLNNLADSSDEERQKPAQSTRTSSLRSKPAKQPVRDSTSWSEKFRELQDENTRLRKISAEKDYEIKYLKKKIDEEKKFFDGPVSNEVAATKIIELGKKVRELTAQLESERTKNSKLNKNVKDLENKLDNVDSVGKSMDESKEAALRTENKELKEKMNQLTHNLMEVKSQAEILKQDLKKAHKALEKEVGESVDIKSILSGHTNWKGRQQQIILLQNKMENLKKKVSMNEMSAIGSRMEEDELNDTAFLYETRNKTFSLYSGSATSARTNFDRMHMDDLKRIEKDKREKFEKLKKDNEALETDFGKMKEKFDSMKVRNSVLSNENKSLKDQVKTLIEKGKHDNELIEMLMKKQSQFKDIIENITAQNEKANKEIQEKNTQ
;
A
#
# COMPACT_ATOMS: atom_id res chain seq x y z
N MET A 1 -5.80 30.99 2.47
CA MET A 1 -6.95 31.25 1.58
C MET A 1 -6.56 30.82 0.18
N THR A 2 -6.91 29.60 -0.21
CA THR A 2 -6.75 29.11 -1.59
C THR A 2 -7.74 27.96 -1.78
N ASN A 3 -8.56 28.09 -2.83
CA ASN A 3 -9.81 27.39 -3.05
C ASN A 3 -9.62 25.94 -3.48
N HIS A 4 -10.25 24.99 -2.77
CA HIS A 4 -10.56 23.66 -3.27
C HIS A 4 -11.95 23.68 -3.93
N ARG A 5 -12.02 23.45 -5.25
CA ARG A 5 -13.24 23.09 -5.95
C ARG A 5 -13.17 21.61 -6.31
N THR A 6 -13.90 20.81 -5.54
CA THR A 6 -14.26 19.43 -5.85
C THR A 6 -15.26 19.45 -7.01
N ILE A 7 -14.95 18.77 -8.11
CA ILE A 7 -15.92 18.51 -9.18
C ILE A 7 -16.49 17.12 -8.92
N SER A 8 -17.70 17.11 -8.38
CA SER A 8 -18.50 15.93 -8.11
C SER A 8 -19.20 15.44 -9.38
N GLU A 9 -19.48 14.15 -9.38
CA GLU A 9 -20.14 13.32 -10.38
C GLU A 9 -21.33 13.99 -11.08
N LEU A 10 -21.35 13.88 -12.41
CA LEU A 10 -22.54 14.08 -13.22
C LEU A 10 -23.19 12.72 -13.47
N ASP A 11 -24.17 12.39 -12.63
CA ASP A 11 -25.19 11.40 -12.92
C ASP A 11 -26.08 11.93 -14.04
N TYR A 12 -26.06 11.26 -15.18
CA TYR A 12 -27.02 11.46 -16.26
C TYR A 12 -28.27 10.62 -15.93
N ASN A 13 -29.26 11.26 -15.30
CA ASN A 13 -30.61 10.73 -15.20
C ASN A 13 -31.34 11.01 -16.51
N ASP A 14 -31.68 9.94 -17.22
CA ASP A 14 -32.44 9.95 -18.46
C ASP A 14 -33.89 9.57 -18.12
N ASP A 15 -34.64 10.53 -17.58
CA ASP A 15 -36.10 10.44 -17.40
C ASP A 15 -36.74 11.56 -18.23
N ASN A 16 -37.15 11.22 -19.45
CA ASN A 16 -38.13 11.98 -20.22
C ASN A 16 -39.04 10.99 -20.95
N ASP A 17 -39.89 10.33 -20.16
CA ASP A 17 -41.16 9.80 -20.63
C ASP A 17 -42.00 10.97 -21.15
N THR A 18 -42.08 11.10 -22.48
CA THR A 18 -43.14 11.87 -23.14
C THR A 18 -44.06 10.90 -23.84
N ASP A 19 -45.13 10.62 -23.11
CA ASP A 19 -46.33 9.90 -23.49
C ASP A 19 -47.02 10.64 -24.65
N PHE A 20 -46.95 10.10 -25.87
CA PHE A 20 -47.77 10.53 -27.00
C PHE A 20 -48.61 9.35 -27.50
N ARG A 21 -49.78 9.24 -26.87
CA ARG A 21 -50.88 8.36 -27.20
C ARG A 21 -51.55 8.88 -28.49
N ALA A 22 -51.50 8.10 -29.56
CA ALA A 22 -52.34 8.31 -30.74
C ALA A 22 -53.02 6.98 -31.09
N ASP A 23 -54.33 6.97 -30.88
CA ASP A 23 -55.24 5.87 -31.15
C ASP A 23 -55.25 5.51 -32.65
N VAL A 24 -54.87 4.27 -32.96
CA VAL A 24 -55.20 3.64 -34.25
C VAL A 24 -56.43 2.77 -34.01
N PHE A 25 -57.60 3.35 -34.29
CA PHE A 25 -58.85 2.62 -34.36
C PHE A 25 -58.82 1.66 -35.56
N ASN A 26 -58.97 0.40 -35.23
CA ASN A 26 -59.09 -0.75 -36.10
C ASN A 26 -60.48 -0.77 -36.76
N LEU A 27 -60.57 -0.59 -38.07
CA LEU A 27 -61.77 -0.88 -38.86
C LEU A 27 -61.36 -1.48 -40.21
N ASN A 28 -61.07 -2.78 -40.20
CA ASN A 28 -61.21 -3.66 -41.36
C ASN A 28 -62.01 -4.88 -40.92
N ASN A 29 -63.31 -4.89 -41.23
CA ASN A 29 -64.07 -6.07 -41.67
C ASN A 29 -65.56 -5.73 -41.78
N LEU A 30 -66.05 -5.62 -43.02
CA LEU A 30 -67.35 -6.10 -43.50
C LEU A 30 -67.32 -5.90 -45.03
N ALA A 31 -66.81 -6.88 -45.78
CA ALA A 31 -67.59 -7.95 -46.38
C ALA A 31 -68.59 -7.43 -47.44
N ASP A 32 -68.11 -7.49 -48.68
CA ASP A 32 -68.76 -8.03 -49.87
C ASP A 32 -70.21 -8.52 -49.68
N SER A 33 -71.14 -7.89 -50.41
CA SER A 33 -72.32 -8.55 -50.95
C SER A 33 -72.69 -7.81 -52.24
N SER A 34 -72.36 -8.48 -53.34
CA SER A 34 -73.07 -8.37 -54.59
C SER A 34 -74.52 -8.76 -54.33
N ASP A 35 -75.50 -7.99 -54.79
CA ASP A 35 -76.80 -8.55 -55.14
C ASP A 35 -77.50 -7.71 -56.23
N GLU A 36 -77.88 -8.46 -57.25
CA GLU A 36 -78.73 -8.07 -58.36
C GLU A 36 -80.11 -7.61 -57.85
N GLU A 37 -80.58 -6.45 -58.30
CA GLU A 37 -82.02 -6.31 -58.52
C GLU A 37 -82.34 -5.43 -59.71
N ARG A 38 -82.49 -6.11 -60.85
CA ARG A 38 -83.30 -5.64 -61.98
C ARG A 38 -84.74 -5.52 -61.50
N GLN A 39 -85.28 -4.30 -61.43
CA GLN A 39 -86.72 -4.08 -61.50
C GLN A 39 -87.17 -3.57 -62.88
N LYS A 40 -88.28 -4.18 -63.29
CA LYS A 40 -88.81 -4.36 -64.66
C LYS A 40 -89.48 -3.09 -65.23
N PRO A 41 -89.69 -3.05 -66.55
CA PRO A 41 -90.56 -2.07 -67.19
C PRO A 41 -92.04 -2.47 -67.03
N ALA A 42 -92.90 -1.55 -66.60
CA ALA A 42 -94.34 -1.73 -66.66
C ALA A 42 -94.89 -1.11 -67.95
N GLN A 43 -95.49 -1.95 -68.80
CA GLN A 43 -96.28 -1.54 -69.95
C GLN A 43 -97.77 -1.44 -69.57
N SER A 44 -98.46 -0.58 -70.32
CA SER A 44 -99.88 -0.68 -70.74
C SER A 44 -100.97 -0.26 -69.75
N THR A 45 -101.77 0.73 -70.17
CA THR A 45 -103.16 0.46 -70.61
C THR A 45 -103.67 1.59 -71.49
N ARG A 46 -104.40 1.18 -72.52
CA ARG A 46 -105.06 1.97 -73.55
C ARG A 46 -106.52 2.08 -73.14
N THR A 47 -107.07 3.28 -73.01
CA THR A 47 -108.53 3.49 -73.07
C THR A 47 -108.86 4.77 -73.83
N SER A 48 -109.84 4.64 -74.70
CA SER A 48 -110.29 5.55 -75.74
C SER A 48 -111.19 6.70 -75.27
N SER A 49 -111.23 7.76 -76.10
CA SER A 49 -112.40 8.60 -76.44
C SER A 49 -112.84 9.67 -75.43
N LEU A 50 -112.65 10.95 -75.76
CA LEU A 50 -113.71 11.84 -76.30
C LEU A 50 -113.22 13.30 -76.40
N ARG A 51 -113.77 13.95 -77.41
CA ARG A 51 -113.61 15.31 -77.94
C ARG A 51 -113.91 16.45 -76.94
N SER A 52 -113.03 17.46 -76.83
CA SER A 52 -113.37 18.91 -76.86
C SER A 52 -112.18 19.84 -76.58
N LYS A 53 -112.00 20.87 -77.43
CA LYS A 53 -111.20 22.11 -77.23
C LYS A 53 -111.97 23.10 -76.31
N PRO A 54 -111.48 24.31 -75.97
CA PRO A 54 -110.11 24.89 -75.87
C PRO A 54 -109.90 25.77 -74.59
N ALA A 55 -108.70 26.32 -74.34
CA ALA A 55 -108.48 27.73 -73.89
C ALA A 55 -107.00 28.07 -73.63
N LYS A 56 -106.59 29.29 -73.98
CA LYS A 56 -105.24 29.88 -73.85
C LYS A 56 -105.00 30.47 -72.44
N GLN A 57 -103.80 30.30 -71.88
CA GLN A 57 -103.21 31.12 -70.81
C GLN A 57 -101.70 31.39 -71.08
N PRO A 58 -101.11 32.45 -70.51
CA PRO A 58 -100.16 33.32 -71.20
C PRO A 58 -98.70 32.86 -71.11
N VAL A 59 -97.97 33.09 -72.21
CA VAL A 59 -96.65 32.55 -72.56
C VAL A 59 -95.50 33.07 -71.65
N ARG A 60 -95.71 34.08 -70.80
CA ARG A 60 -94.62 34.76 -70.06
C ARG A 60 -93.98 33.93 -68.95
N ASP A 61 -94.78 33.26 -68.12
CA ASP A 61 -94.24 32.41 -67.05
C ASP A 61 -93.63 31.14 -67.64
N SER A 62 -94.24 30.60 -68.71
CA SER A 62 -93.67 29.47 -69.45
C SER A 62 -92.28 29.78 -70.02
N THR A 63 -92.04 31.01 -70.46
CA THR A 63 -90.71 31.43 -70.94
C THR A 63 -89.72 31.57 -69.78
N SER A 64 -90.11 32.17 -68.65
CA SER A 64 -89.23 32.30 -67.48
C SER A 64 -88.87 30.94 -66.86
N TRP A 65 -89.84 30.02 -66.75
CA TRP A 65 -89.60 28.65 -66.32
C TRP A 65 -88.78 27.86 -67.33
N SER A 66 -88.97 28.10 -68.64
CA SER A 66 -88.15 27.48 -69.68
C SER A 66 -86.71 28.00 -69.66
N GLU A 67 -86.50 29.29 -69.38
CA GLU A 67 -85.17 29.87 -69.18
C GLU A 67 -84.52 29.29 -67.94
N LYS A 68 -85.24 29.17 -66.82
CA LYS A 68 -84.70 28.58 -65.60
C LYS A 68 -84.37 27.10 -65.75
N PHE A 69 -85.20 26.36 -66.48
CA PHE A 69 -84.94 24.98 -66.83
C PHE A 69 -83.69 24.85 -67.70
N ARG A 70 -83.49 25.76 -68.67
CA ARG A 70 -82.28 25.79 -69.49
C ARG A 70 -81.04 26.12 -68.67
N GLU A 71 -81.11 27.12 -67.79
CA GLU A 71 -80.00 27.45 -66.87
C GLU A 71 -79.63 26.28 -65.98
N LEU A 72 -80.62 25.60 -65.39
CA LEU A 72 -80.38 24.42 -64.55
C LEU A 72 -79.82 23.25 -65.36
N GLN A 73 -80.24 23.09 -66.61
CA GLN A 73 -79.70 22.07 -67.51
C GLN A 73 -78.25 22.37 -67.91
N ASP A 74 -77.94 23.63 -68.20
CA ASP A 74 -76.59 24.11 -68.50
C ASP A 74 -75.68 23.95 -67.27
N GLU A 75 -76.17 24.28 -66.07
CA GLU A 75 -75.45 24.09 -64.80
C GLU A 75 -75.24 22.61 -64.49
N ASN A 76 -76.24 21.76 -64.68
CA ASN A 76 -76.10 20.31 -64.49
C ASN A 76 -75.09 19.72 -65.48
N THR A 77 -75.05 20.22 -66.72
CA THR A 77 -74.05 19.83 -67.73
C THR A 77 -72.65 20.27 -67.31
N ARG A 78 -72.51 21.49 -66.78
CA ARG A 78 -71.24 22.02 -66.25
C ARG A 78 -70.74 21.21 -65.06
N LEU A 79 -71.60 20.93 -64.09
CA LEU A 79 -71.28 20.13 -62.90
C LEU A 79 -70.86 18.70 -63.28
N ARG A 80 -71.55 18.07 -64.23
CA ARG A 80 -71.15 16.74 -64.75
C ARG A 80 -69.76 16.75 -65.37
N LYS A 81 -69.42 17.81 -66.10
CA LYS A 81 -68.09 17.96 -66.70
C LYS A 81 -67.00 18.11 -65.64
N ILE A 82 -67.23 18.94 -64.63
CA ILE A 82 -66.29 19.14 -63.51
C ILE A 82 -66.14 17.84 -62.70
N SER A 83 -67.25 17.11 -62.45
CA SER A 83 -67.20 15.80 -61.79
C SER A 83 -66.32 14.82 -62.56
N ALA A 84 -66.50 14.73 -63.88
CA ALA A 84 -65.68 13.87 -64.71
C ALA A 84 -64.20 14.26 -64.66
N GLU A 85 -63.87 15.56 -64.72
CA GLU A 85 -62.49 16.05 -64.56
C GLU A 85 -61.88 15.65 -63.21
N LYS A 86 -62.65 15.74 -62.11
CA LYS A 86 -62.21 15.31 -60.77
C LYS A 86 -62.08 13.80 -60.66
N ASP A 87 -62.95 13.02 -61.30
CA ASP A 87 -62.82 11.56 -61.36
C ASP A 87 -61.55 11.14 -62.13
N TYR A 88 -61.20 11.85 -63.21
CA TYR A 88 -59.93 11.65 -63.91
C TYR A 88 -58.72 11.99 -63.04
N GLU A 89 -58.77 13.10 -62.29
CA GLU A 89 -57.72 13.50 -61.36
C GLU A 89 -57.53 12.46 -60.24
N ILE A 90 -58.62 11.99 -59.64
CA ILE A 90 -58.60 10.92 -58.64
C ILE A 90 -57.99 9.63 -59.23
N LYS A 91 -58.39 9.25 -60.46
CA LYS A 91 -57.84 8.07 -61.14
C LYS A 91 -56.35 8.21 -61.41
N TYR A 92 -55.90 9.40 -61.82
CA TYR A 92 -54.50 9.70 -62.06
C TYR A 92 -53.67 9.65 -60.77
N LEU A 93 -54.16 10.28 -59.69
CA LEU A 93 -53.49 10.25 -58.39
C LEU A 93 -53.45 8.84 -57.80
N LYS A 94 -54.53 8.06 -57.92
CA LYS A 94 -54.53 6.64 -57.53
C LYS A 94 -53.49 5.84 -58.32
N LYS A 95 -53.40 6.04 -59.64
CA LYS A 95 -52.39 5.39 -60.47
C LYS A 95 -50.97 5.77 -60.05
N LYS A 96 -50.73 7.05 -59.73
CA LYS A 96 -49.43 7.52 -59.24
C LYS A 96 -49.08 6.92 -57.87
N ILE A 97 -50.05 6.85 -56.96
CA ILE A 97 -49.90 6.17 -55.66
C ILE A 97 -49.63 4.68 -55.87
N ASP A 98 -50.30 4.02 -56.83
CA ASP A 98 -50.07 2.61 -57.12
C ASP A 98 -48.70 2.37 -57.79
N GLU A 99 -48.19 3.32 -58.57
CA GLU A 99 -46.84 3.29 -59.14
C GLU A 99 -45.78 3.53 -58.07
N GLU A 100 -45.98 4.48 -57.16
CA GLU A 100 -45.12 4.72 -55.99
C GLU A 100 -45.19 3.55 -55.00
N LYS A 101 -46.37 2.97 -54.77
CA LYS A 101 -46.52 1.74 -54.02
C LYS A 101 -45.84 0.58 -54.73
N LYS A 102 -45.91 0.43 -56.05
CA LYS A 102 -45.13 -0.59 -56.79
C LYS A 102 -43.63 -0.34 -56.75
N PHE A 103 -43.19 0.89 -56.49
CA PHE A 103 -41.78 1.19 -56.24
C PHE A 103 -41.36 0.82 -54.79
N PHE A 104 -42.29 0.87 -53.84
CA PHE A 104 -42.10 0.54 -52.43
C PHE A 104 -42.41 -0.93 -52.06
N ASP A 105 -43.31 -1.56 -52.83
CA ASP A 105 -43.87 -2.92 -52.73
C ASP A 105 -43.41 -3.80 -53.90
N GLY A 106 -42.76 -3.18 -54.90
CA GLY A 106 -41.93 -3.90 -55.86
C GLY A 106 -40.68 -4.39 -55.14
N PRO A 107 -40.14 -5.56 -55.51
CA PRO A 107 -38.93 -6.06 -54.91
C PRO A 107 -37.76 -5.17 -55.38
N VAL A 108 -37.54 -4.04 -54.71
CA VAL A 108 -36.18 -3.55 -54.48
C VAL A 108 -35.57 -4.63 -53.60
N SER A 109 -35.12 -5.70 -54.28
CA SER A 109 -34.91 -7.05 -53.77
C SER A 109 -34.97 -7.08 -52.24
N ASN A 110 -36.08 -7.61 -51.69
CA ASN A 110 -36.16 -7.85 -50.23
C ASN A 110 -34.90 -8.57 -49.74
N GLU A 111 -34.20 -9.30 -50.60
CA GLU A 111 -32.88 -9.86 -50.39
C GLU A 111 -31.76 -8.82 -50.26
N VAL A 112 -31.69 -7.77 -51.08
CA VAL A 112 -30.73 -6.65 -50.95
C VAL A 112 -31.02 -5.81 -49.70
N ALA A 113 -32.28 -5.51 -49.41
CA ALA A 113 -32.65 -4.81 -48.18
C ALA A 113 -32.38 -5.68 -46.94
N ALA A 114 -32.74 -6.97 -46.96
CA ALA A 114 -32.48 -7.90 -45.87
C ALA A 114 -30.98 -8.16 -45.67
N THR A 115 -30.20 -8.30 -46.75
CA THR A 115 -28.73 -8.44 -46.64
C THR A 115 -28.11 -7.18 -46.05
N LYS A 116 -28.58 -5.98 -46.41
CA LYS A 116 -28.09 -4.74 -45.80
C LYS A 116 -28.50 -4.60 -44.34
N ILE A 117 -29.72 -5.00 -43.97
CA ILE A 117 -30.16 -5.04 -42.57
C ILE A 117 -29.32 -6.03 -41.76
N ILE A 118 -29.01 -7.21 -42.30
CA ILE A 118 -28.15 -8.20 -41.65
C ILE A 118 -26.72 -7.69 -41.54
N GLU A 119 -26.18 -7.06 -42.57
CA GLU A 119 -24.84 -6.48 -42.59
C GLU A 119 -24.72 -5.35 -41.55
N LEU A 120 -25.68 -4.41 -41.54
CA LEU A 120 -25.75 -3.35 -40.54
C LEU A 120 -25.95 -3.93 -39.13
N GLY A 121 -26.79 -4.95 -38.95
CA GLY A 121 -26.98 -5.64 -37.68
C GLY A 121 -25.74 -6.40 -37.21
N LYS A 122 -24.92 -6.92 -38.13
CA LYS A 122 -23.59 -7.48 -37.83
C LYS A 122 -22.62 -6.36 -37.44
N LYS A 123 -22.64 -5.23 -38.15
CA LYS A 123 -21.78 -4.07 -37.85
C LYS A 123 -22.11 -3.45 -36.51
N VAL A 124 -23.40 -3.33 -36.16
CA VAL A 124 -23.85 -2.87 -34.85
C VAL A 124 -23.36 -3.82 -33.76
N ARG A 125 -23.54 -5.14 -33.90
CA ARG A 125 -23.02 -6.12 -32.94
C ARG A 125 -21.49 -6.05 -32.79
N GLU A 126 -20.77 -5.89 -33.89
CA GLU A 126 -19.31 -5.76 -33.88
C GLU A 126 -18.86 -4.46 -33.18
N LEU A 127 -19.49 -3.33 -33.49
CA LEU A 127 -19.21 -2.05 -32.85
C LEU A 127 -19.56 -2.08 -31.35
N THR A 128 -20.67 -2.71 -30.97
CA THR A 128 -21.02 -2.94 -29.56
C THR A 128 -19.97 -3.79 -28.87
N ALA A 129 -19.51 -4.88 -29.48
CA ALA A 129 -18.44 -5.72 -28.91
C ALA A 129 -17.11 -4.97 -28.78
N GLN A 130 -16.74 -4.15 -29.77
CA GLN A 130 -15.55 -3.30 -29.69
C GLN A 130 -15.67 -2.27 -28.57
N LEU A 131 -16.82 -1.59 -28.47
CA LEU A 131 -17.12 -0.62 -27.41
C LEU A 131 -17.07 -1.27 -26.03
N GLU A 132 -17.62 -2.47 -25.85
CA GLU A 132 -17.54 -3.24 -24.60
C GLU A 132 -16.08 -3.60 -24.28
N SER A 133 -15.31 -4.04 -25.27
CA SER A 133 -13.89 -4.36 -25.09
C SER A 133 -13.08 -3.12 -24.70
N GLU A 134 -13.34 -1.97 -25.34
CA GLU A 134 -12.67 -0.71 -25.02
C GLU A 134 -13.13 -0.17 -23.67
N ARG A 135 -14.40 -0.32 -23.29
CA ARG A 135 -14.89 0.00 -21.93
C ARG A 135 -14.19 -0.84 -20.87
N THR A 136 -14.00 -2.14 -21.10
CA THR A 136 -13.27 -2.99 -20.15
C THR A 136 -11.78 -2.65 -20.08
N LYS A 137 -11.13 -2.34 -21.22
CA LYS A 137 -9.75 -1.83 -21.23
C LYS A 137 -9.62 -0.49 -20.53
N ASN A 138 -10.55 0.43 -20.77
CA ASN A 138 -10.58 1.75 -20.14
C ASN A 138 -10.87 1.63 -18.63
N SER A 139 -11.76 0.72 -18.21
CA SER A 139 -11.97 0.40 -16.80
C SER A 139 -10.70 -0.16 -16.14
N LYS A 140 -9.97 -1.06 -16.82
CA LYS A 140 -8.69 -1.58 -16.34
C LYS A 140 -7.60 -0.50 -16.27
N LEU A 141 -7.49 0.34 -17.31
CA LEU A 141 -6.58 1.48 -17.32
C LEU A 141 -6.93 2.47 -16.21
N ASN A 142 -8.20 2.77 -16.00
CA ASN A 142 -8.66 3.67 -14.93
C ASN A 142 -8.38 3.08 -13.54
N LYS A 143 -8.53 1.77 -13.34
CA LYS A 143 -8.08 1.08 -12.11
C LYS A 143 -6.58 1.19 -11.93
N ASN A 144 -5.80 0.95 -12.98
CA ASN A 144 -4.34 1.08 -12.92
C ASN A 144 -3.91 2.52 -12.66
N VAL A 145 -4.59 3.51 -13.25
CA VAL A 145 -4.37 4.93 -13.00
C VAL A 145 -4.69 5.25 -11.55
N LYS A 146 -5.85 4.84 -11.03
CA LYS A 146 -6.17 4.99 -9.59
C LYS A 146 -5.18 4.27 -8.68
N ASP A 147 -4.69 3.11 -9.05
CA ASP A 147 -3.68 2.38 -8.27
C ASP A 147 -2.31 3.08 -8.33
N LEU A 148 -1.96 3.69 -9.47
CA LEU A 148 -0.75 4.48 -9.64
C LEU A 148 -0.86 5.84 -8.93
N GLU A 149 -2.02 6.49 -8.97
CA GLU A 149 -2.35 7.70 -8.21
C GLU A 149 -2.34 7.39 -6.72
N ASN A 150 -2.96 6.31 -6.26
CA ASN A 150 -2.86 5.87 -4.87
C ASN A 150 -1.43 5.50 -4.46
N LYS A 151 -0.62 4.95 -5.37
CA LYS A 151 0.81 4.72 -5.13
C LYS A 151 1.59 6.04 -5.12
N LEU A 152 1.21 7.02 -5.93
CA LEU A 152 1.85 8.33 -5.99
C LEU A 152 1.46 9.18 -4.78
N ASP A 153 0.20 9.19 -4.38
CA ASP A 153 -0.28 9.76 -3.12
C ASP A 153 0.29 9.02 -1.93
N ASN A 154 0.49 7.70 -2.00
CA ASN A 154 1.29 6.98 -1.01
C ASN A 154 2.76 7.36 -1.10
N VAL A 155 3.36 7.71 -2.25
CA VAL A 155 4.76 8.16 -2.37
C VAL A 155 4.93 9.63 -2.01
N ASP A 156 3.89 10.47 -2.08
CA ASP A 156 3.88 11.86 -1.64
C ASP A 156 3.48 11.97 -0.18
N SER A 157 2.61 11.08 0.33
CA SER A 157 2.35 10.93 1.76
C SER A 157 3.44 10.13 2.46
N VAL A 158 4.10 9.15 1.85
CA VAL A 158 5.38 8.54 2.29
C VAL A 158 6.53 9.49 1.94
N GLY A 159 6.41 10.39 0.98
CA GLY A 159 7.41 11.43 0.71
C GLY A 159 7.43 12.45 1.84
N LYS A 160 6.25 12.92 2.28
CA LYS A 160 6.10 13.77 3.45
C LYS A 160 6.26 13.03 4.78
N SER A 161 5.69 11.83 4.92
CA SER A 161 5.76 11.06 6.18
C SER A 161 7.03 10.24 6.34
N MET A 162 7.74 9.83 5.28
CA MET A 162 9.05 9.16 5.39
C MET A 162 10.18 10.16 5.46
N ASP A 163 10.03 11.39 4.95
CA ASP A 163 11.00 12.45 5.23
C ASP A 163 10.75 13.03 6.63
N GLU A 164 9.50 13.24 7.08
CA GLU A 164 9.21 13.60 8.48
C GLU A 164 9.49 12.45 9.48
N SER A 165 9.25 11.19 9.13
CA SER A 165 9.50 10.04 10.03
C SER A 165 10.98 9.62 10.02
N LYS A 166 11.70 9.73 8.89
CA LYS A 166 13.17 9.59 8.92
C LYS A 166 13.81 10.80 9.57
N GLU A 167 13.33 12.02 9.38
CA GLU A 167 13.85 13.19 10.08
C GLU A 167 13.51 13.16 11.58
N ALA A 168 12.34 12.65 11.99
CA ALA A 168 12.01 12.42 13.39
C ALA A 168 12.82 11.26 14.01
N ALA A 169 13.04 10.17 13.28
CA ALA A 169 13.90 9.06 13.70
C ALA A 169 15.36 9.52 13.80
N LEU A 170 15.87 10.28 12.83
CA LEU A 170 17.20 10.87 12.87
C LEU A 170 17.32 11.93 13.95
N ARG A 171 16.27 12.71 14.27
CA ARG A 171 16.27 13.67 15.37
C ARG A 171 16.27 12.99 16.74
N THR A 172 15.52 11.91 16.89
CA THR A 172 15.51 11.11 18.13
C THR A 172 16.85 10.39 18.31
N GLU A 173 17.38 9.77 17.26
CA GLU A 173 18.72 9.16 17.26
C GLU A 173 19.82 10.20 17.52
N ASN A 174 19.77 11.39 16.91
CA ASN A 174 20.71 12.47 17.20
C ASN A 174 20.58 12.98 18.64
N LYS A 175 19.37 13.02 19.20
CA LYS A 175 19.15 13.40 20.60
C LYS A 175 19.72 12.36 21.54
N GLU A 176 19.50 11.08 21.27
CA GLU A 176 20.07 9.96 22.04
C GLU A 176 21.59 9.90 21.93
N LEU A 177 22.15 10.12 20.74
CA LEU A 177 23.59 10.20 20.53
C LEU A 177 24.19 11.40 21.26
N LYS A 178 23.53 12.55 21.24
CA LYS A 178 23.95 13.74 21.99
C LYS A 178 23.87 13.50 23.50
N GLU A 179 22.86 12.79 23.97
CA GLU A 179 22.71 12.44 25.38
C GLU A 179 23.76 11.40 25.82
N LYS A 180 24.03 10.37 25.01
CA LYS A 180 25.15 9.44 25.21
C LYS A 180 26.49 10.16 25.19
N MET A 181 26.68 11.13 24.30
CA MET A 181 27.90 11.94 24.25
C MET A 181 28.06 12.77 25.53
N ASN A 182 26.99 13.37 26.04
CA ASN A 182 26.99 14.11 27.30
C ASN A 182 27.28 13.19 28.50
N GLN A 183 26.67 11.99 28.54
CA GLN A 183 26.93 10.98 29.56
C GLN A 183 28.39 10.50 29.53
N LEU A 184 28.93 10.19 28.36
CA LEU A 184 30.34 9.81 28.21
C LEU A 184 31.27 10.95 28.59
N THR A 185 30.92 12.19 28.26
CA THR A 185 31.68 13.38 28.66
C THR A 185 31.66 13.55 30.17
N HIS A 186 30.51 13.35 30.82
CA HIS A 186 30.38 13.40 32.28
C HIS A 186 31.20 12.29 32.95
N ASN A 187 31.08 11.05 32.49
CA ASN A 187 31.88 9.92 32.98
C ASN A 187 33.38 10.16 32.79
N LEU A 188 33.78 10.75 31.67
CA LEU A 188 35.17 11.12 31.42
C LEU A 188 35.66 12.21 32.39
N MET A 189 34.82 13.19 32.73
CA MET A 189 35.12 14.18 33.77
C MET A 189 35.23 13.53 35.16
N GLU A 190 34.35 12.59 35.47
CA GLU A 190 34.37 11.86 36.74
C GLU A 190 35.63 11.01 36.88
N VAL A 191 35.99 10.23 35.86
CA VAL A 191 37.22 9.42 35.84
C VAL A 191 38.46 10.30 35.95
N LYS A 192 38.49 11.46 35.26
CA LYS A 192 39.59 12.43 35.42
C LYS A 192 39.68 12.97 36.83
N SER A 193 38.55 13.30 37.47
CA SER A 193 38.50 13.75 38.86
C SER A 193 39.03 12.68 39.82
N GLN A 194 38.56 11.43 39.67
CA GLN A 194 39.01 10.28 40.46
C GLN A 194 40.52 10.04 40.28
N ALA A 195 41.04 10.16 39.06
CA ALA A 195 42.48 10.03 38.80
C ALA A 195 43.31 11.10 39.53
N GLU A 196 42.82 12.35 39.59
CA GLU A 196 43.49 13.41 40.35
C GLU A 196 43.41 13.20 41.87
N ILE A 197 42.28 12.70 42.39
CA ILE A 197 42.16 12.30 43.81
C ILE A 197 43.15 11.19 44.14
N LEU A 198 43.19 10.12 43.34
CA LEU A 198 44.13 9.00 43.53
C LEU A 198 45.59 9.46 43.46
N LYS A 199 45.91 10.41 42.58
CA LYS A 199 47.25 11.00 42.48
C LYS A 199 47.60 11.85 43.71
N GLN A 200 46.64 12.58 44.27
CA GLN A 200 46.83 13.31 45.52
C GLN A 200 47.01 12.36 46.71
N ASP A 201 46.20 11.32 46.81
CA ASP A 201 46.33 10.32 47.89
C ASP A 201 47.61 9.51 47.75
N LEU A 202 48.04 9.20 46.54
CA LEU A 202 49.36 8.64 46.27
C LEU A 202 50.47 9.58 46.76
N LYS A 203 50.38 10.89 46.52
CA LYS A 203 51.34 11.87 47.08
C LYS A 203 51.30 11.90 48.61
N LYS A 204 50.12 11.83 49.24
CA LYS A 204 50.00 11.78 50.70
C LYS A 204 50.60 10.50 51.27
N ALA A 205 50.37 9.36 50.63
CA ALA A 205 50.96 8.08 50.99
C ALA A 205 52.48 8.11 50.86
N HIS A 206 53.03 8.67 49.77
CA HIS A 206 54.48 8.88 49.63
C HIS A 206 55.03 9.75 50.76
N LYS A 207 54.37 10.88 51.11
CA LYS A 207 54.79 11.72 52.23
C LYS A 207 54.68 11.03 53.60
N ALA A 208 53.70 10.15 53.80
CA ALA A 208 53.59 9.36 55.02
C ALA A 208 54.73 8.35 55.12
N LEU A 209 55.04 7.67 54.01
CA LEU A 209 56.19 6.76 53.90
C LEU A 209 57.52 7.51 54.08
N GLU A 210 57.69 8.71 53.53
CA GLU A 210 58.87 9.56 53.76
C GLU A 210 59.06 9.86 55.26
N LYS A 211 57.98 10.10 56.02
CA LYS A 211 58.07 10.31 57.48
C LYS A 211 58.44 9.03 58.25
N GLU A 212 58.07 7.86 57.75
CA GLU A 212 58.39 6.57 58.35
C GLU A 212 59.79 6.08 57.98
N VAL A 213 60.24 6.35 56.75
CA VAL A 213 61.53 5.94 56.21
C VAL A 213 62.61 6.97 56.55
N GLY A 214 62.26 8.24 56.75
CA GLY A 214 63.20 9.34 56.95
C GLY A 214 63.45 10.12 55.66
N GLU A 215 63.63 11.43 55.77
CA GLU A 215 63.70 12.40 54.66
C GLU A 215 64.92 12.20 53.72
N SER A 216 65.88 11.34 54.11
CA SER A 216 67.13 11.10 53.39
C SER A 216 67.13 9.88 52.46
N VAL A 217 66.00 9.17 52.29
CA VAL A 217 65.95 7.93 51.50
C VAL A 217 64.89 8.00 50.40
N ASP A 218 65.30 7.86 49.15
CA ASP A 218 64.42 7.86 47.99
C ASP A 218 63.57 6.57 47.93
N ILE A 219 62.25 6.70 47.99
CA ILE A 219 61.29 5.59 47.96
C ILE A 219 61.47 4.72 46.70
N LYS A 220 61.87 5.30 45.56
CA LYS A 220 62.12 4.53 44.33
C LYS A 220 63.33 3.60 44.45
N SER A 221 64.34 3.99 45.23
CA SER A 221 65.52 3.16 45.51
C SER A 221 65.21 1.98 46.46
N ILE A 222 64.23 2.14 47.36
CA ILE A 222 63.72 1.07 48.22
C ILE A 222 62.88 0.08 47.42
N LEU A 223 61.96 0.57 46.60
CA LEU A 223 61.06 -0.27 45.81
C LEU A 223 61.81 -1.17 44.82
N SER A 224 62.97 -0.70 44.36
CA SER A 224 63.81 -1.40 43.42
C SER A 224 64.73 -2.45 44.08
N GLY A 225 64.74 -2.53 45.42
CA GLY A 225 65.40 -3.62 46.17
C GLY A 225 66.91 -3.48 46.36
N HIS A 226 67.52 -2.39 45.89
CA HIS A 226 68.97 -2.17 45.91
C HIS A 226 69.50 -1.52 47.21
N THR A 227 68.66 -1.39 48.24
CA THR A 227 69.01 -0.66 49.46
C THR A 227 68.97 -1.58 50.68
N ASN A 228 70.04 -1.57 51.48
CA ASN A 228 70.10 -2.25 52.77
C ASN A 228 69.30 -1.52 53.87
N TRP A 229 68.31 -0.73 53.47
CA TRP A 229 67.55 0.13 54.37
C TRP A 229 66.58 -0.71 55.20
N LYS A 230 66.68 -0.61 56.53
CA LYS A 230 65.75 -1.24 57.48
C LYS A 230 64.80 -0.17 58.00
N GLY A 231 63.49 -0.42 57.94
CA GLY A 231 62.48 0.57 58.32
C GLY A 231 62.67 1.09 59.75
N ARG A 232 62.30 2.36 60.00
CA ARG A 232 62.45 3.00 61.32
C ARG A 232 61.85 2.20 62.46
N GLN A 233 60.71 1.53 62.23
CA GLN A 233 60.10 0.65 63.22
C GLN A 233 61.02 -0.53 63.59
N GLN A 234 61.68 -1.17 62.62
CA GLN A 234 62.66 -2.23 62.89
C GLN A 234 63.89 -1.68 63.61
N GLN A 235 64.33 -0.47 63.26
CA GLN A 235 65.44 0.19 63.94
C GLN A 235 65.10 0.55 65.40
N ILE A 236 63.88 1.02 65.65
CA ILE A 236 63.35 1.27 67.00
C ILE A 236 63.29 -0.04 67.79
N ILE A 237 62.75 -1.13 67.24
CA ILE A 237 62.71 -2.44 67.91
C ILE A 237 64.13 -2.94 68.20
N LEU A 238 65.07 -2.79 67.27
CA LEU A 238 66.47 -3.15 67.50
C LEU A 238 67.11 -2.33 68.62
N LEU A 239 66.85 -1.02 68.65
CA LEU A 239 67.34 -0.14 69.71
C LEU A 239 66.67 -0.45 71.05
N GLN A 240 65.37 -0.72 71.08
CA GLN A 240 64.63 -1.14 72.27
C GLN A 240 65.19 -2.46 72.80
N ASN A 241 65.40 -3.47 71.95
CA ASN A 241 66.00 -4.75 72.34
C ASN A 241 67.43 -4.57 72.84
N LYS A 242 68.22 -3.68 72.21
CA LYS A 242 69.56 -3.34 72.71
C LYS A 242 69.49 -2.64 74.06
N MET A 243 68.58 -1.69 74.26
CA MET A 243 68.36 -1.03 75.55
C MET A 243 67.89 -2.03 76.61
N GLU A 244 66.99 -2.94 76.28
CA GLU A 244 66.53 -3.99 77.19
C GLU A 244 67.66 -4.94 77.56
N ASN A 245 68.50 -5.34 76.60
CA ASN A 245 69.66 -6.17 76.86
C ASN A 245 70.74 -5.44 77.67
N LEU A 246 70.98 -4.16 77.39
CA LEU A 246 71.89 -3.33 78.18
C LEU A 246 71.33 -3.12 79.60
N LYS A 247 70.02 -2.89 79.73
CA LYS A 247 69.34 -2.78 81.02
C LYS A 247 69.40 -4.09 81.80
N LYS A 248 69.22 -5.23 81.14
CA LYS A 248 69.43 -6.57 81.74
C LYS A 248 70.87 -6.80 82.16
N LYS A 249 71.84 -6.33 81.38
CA LYS A 249 73.27 -6.39 81.74
C LYS A 249 73.60 -5.48 82.91
N VAL A 250 73.03 -4.27 82.96
CA VAL A 250 73.16 -3.36 84.10
C VAL A 250 72.51 -3.97 85.33
N SER A 251 71.29 -4.53 85.23
CA SER A 251 70.65 -5.20 86.35
C SER A 251 71.41 -6.45 86.78
N MET A 252 72.00 -7.23 85.86
CA MET A 252 72.89 -8.34 86.20
C MET A 252 74.19 -7.85 86.86
N ASN A 253 74.72 -6.71 86.46
CA ASN A 253 75.91 -6.11 87.04
C ASN A 253 75.61 -5.49 88.42
N GLU A 254 74.42 -4.91 88.61
CA GLU A 254 73.88 -4.50 89.92
C GLU A 254 73.64 -5.72 90.80
N MET A 255 73.14 -6.82 90.26
CA MET A 255 72.93 -8.09 90.99
C MET A 255 74.25 -8.81 91.29
N SER A 256 75.28 -8.63 90.46
CA SER A 256 76.65 -9.08 90.72
C SER A 256 77.38 -8.15 91.70
N ALA A 257 77.02 -6.86 91.75
CA ALA A 257 77.48 -5.92 92.78
C ALA A 257 76.76 -6.15 94.13
N ILE A 258 75.52 -6.64 94.11
CA ILE A 258 74.77 -7.14 95.28
C ILE A 258 75.27 -8.54 95.69
N GLY A 259 75.79 -9.34 94.76
CA GLY A 259 76.40 -10.66 95.01
C GLY A 259 77.73 -10.63 95.78
N SER A 260 78.30 -9.45 96.03
CA SER A 260 79.41 -9.26 96.99
C SER A 260 78.96 -8.68 98.32
N ARG A 261 77.65 -8.65 98.61
CA ARG A 261 77.12 -8.24 99.91
C ARG A 261 75.78 -8.92 100.21
N MET A 262 75.82 -10.22 100.43
CA MET A 262 74.71 -10.94 101.07
C MET A 262 75.25 -11.89 102.12
N GLU A 263 75.18 -11.46 103.38
CA GLU A 263 74.96 -12.33 104.52
C GLU A 263 73.61 -11.89 105.11
N GLU A 264 72.74 -12.89 105.33
CA GLU A 264 71.47 -12.85 106.09
C GLU A 264 70.35 -11.92 105.59
N ASP A 265 69.27 -12.47 105.03
CA ASP A 265 68.10 -12.84 105.83
C ASP A 265 66.94 -13.45 105.01
N GLU A 266 66.16 -14.23 105.72
CA GLU A 266 65.23 -15.27 105.27
C GLU A 266 63.86 -14.81 104.70
N LEU A 267 63.29 -15.70 103.87
CA LEU A 267 61.85 -16.08 103.82
C LEU A 267 60.77 -14.97 103.73
N ASN A 268 60.30 -14.61 102.52
CA ASN A 268 58.86 -14.35 102.27
C ASN A 268 58.36 -14.15 100.80
N ASP A 269 59.20 -14.08 99.77
CA ASP A 269 58.76 -13.47 98.50
C ASP A 269 58.01 -14.36 97.49
N THR A 270 57.72 -15.62 97.81
CA THR A 270 56.98 -16.53 96.91
C THR A 270 55.46 -16.38 96.95
N ALA A 271 54.91 -15.56 97.86
CA ALA A 271 53.46 -15.36 97.99
C ALA A 271 52.90 -14.13 97.22
N PHE A 272 53.73 -13.12 96.91
CA PHE A 272 53.26 -11.87 96.29
C PHE A 272 53.10 -11.95 94.75
N LEU A 273 53.80 -12.89 94.10
CA LEU A 273 53.81 -13.02 92.63
C LEU A 273 52.62 -13.81 92.06
N TYR A 274 51.92 -14.61 92.87
CA TYR A 274 50.74 -15.37 92.42
C TYR A 274 49.43 -14.58 92.48
N GLU A 275 49.35 -13.54 93.31
CA GLU A 275 48.13 -12.74 93.47
C GLU A 275 48.06 -11.55 92.49
N THR A 276 49.22 -11.02 92.08
CA THR A 276 49.31 -9.92 91.10
C THR A 276 48.95 -10.38 89.68
N ARG A 277 49.19 -11.66 89.34
CA ARG A 277 48.95 -12.20 88.00
C ARG A 277 47.46 -12.42 87.69
N ASN A 278 46.66 -12.74 88.70
CA ASN A 278 45.21 -12.92 88.55
C ASN A 278 44.44 -11.58 88.56
N LYS A 279 45.03 -10.52 89.13
CA LYS A 279 44.46 -9.16 89.08
C LYS A 279 44.70 -8.47 87.72
N THR A 280 45.83 -8.74 87.06
CA THR A 280 46.13 -8.19 85.72
C THR A 280 45.35 -8.84 84.58
N PHE A 281 44.86 -10.07 84.74
CA PHE A 281 44.02 -10.72 83.72
C PHE A 281 42.55 -10.28 83.82
N SER A 282 42.05 -10.01 85.03
CA SER A 282 40.65 -9.61 85.26
C SER A 282 40.39 -8.10 85.07
N LEU A 283 41.42 -7.25 84.99
CA LEU A 283 41.26 -5.80 84.81
C LEU A 283 41.13 -5.37 83.33
N TYR A 284 41.41 -6.27 82.38
CA TYR A 284 41.28 -6.01 80.94
C TYR A 284 39.98 -6.57 80.31
N SER A 285 39.16 -7.30 81.07
CA SER A 285 37.93 -7.94 80.59
C SER A 285 36.62 -7.33 81.12
N GLY A 286 36.68 -6.28 81.94
CA GLY A 286 35.54 -5.84 82.75
C GLY A 286 34.71 -4.64 82.26
N SER A 287 35.09 -3.92 81.20
CA SER A 287 34.34 -2.71 80.77
C SER A 287 34.31 -2.45 79.25
N ALA A 288 35.14 -3.13 78.46
CA ALA A 288 35.19 -2.99 77.00
C ALA A 288 34.43 -4.09 76.22
N THR A 289 33.88 -5.10 76.91
CA THR A 289 33.28 -6.28 76.28
C THR A 289 31.92 -5.99 75.65
N SER A 290 31.05 -5.19 76.28
CA SER A 290 29.72 -4.85 75.73
C SER A 290 29.79 -4.00 74.44
N ALA A 291 30.77 -3.09 74.34
CA ALA A 291 30.97 -2.27 73.15
C ALA A 291 31.64 -3.08 72.02
N ARG A 292 32.59 -3.97 72.34
CA ARG A 292 33.18 -4.92 71.38
C ARG A 292 32.14 -5.92 70.86
N THR A 293 31.31 -6.51 71.71
CA THR A 293 30.28 -7.46 71.27
C THR A 293 29.21 -6.80 70.39
N ASN A 294 28.88 -5.52 70.63
CA ASN A 294 27.95 -4.77 69.76
C ASN A 294 28.60 -4.40 68.42
N PHE A 295 29.86 -3.96 68.43
CA PHE A 295 30.62 -3.66 67.21
C PHE A 295 30.83 -4.91 66.34
N ASP A 296 31.25 -6.02 66.95
CA ASP A 296 31.45 -7.31 66.27
C ASP A 296 30.11 -7.86 65.73
N ARG A 297 29.00 -7.64 66.44
CA ARG A 297 27.65 -8.01 65.97
C ARG A 297 27.21 -7.18 64.76
N MET A 298 27.45 -5.85 64.78
CA MET A 298 27.13 -4.98 63.63
C MET A 298 27.95 -5.35 62.38
N HIS A 299 29.24 -5.65 62.54
CA HIS A 299 30.07 -6.12 61.43
C HIS A 299 29.63 -7.47 60.87
N MET A 300 29.15 -8.38 61.73
CA MET A 300 28.59 -9.65 61.29
C MET A 300 27.28 -9.47 60.51
N ASP A 301 26.42 -8.54 60.92
CA ASP A 301 25.17 -8.24 60.22
C ASP A 301 25.44 -7.51 58.89
N ASP A 302 26.42 -6.62 58.83
CA ASP A 302 26.90 -5.99 57.59
C ASP A 302 27.50 -7.02 56.63
N LEU A 303 28.30 -7.97 57.14
CA LEU A 303 28.88 -9.05 56.32
C LEU A 303 27.79 -9.95 55.74
N LYS A 304 26.80 -10.33 56.54
CA LYS A 304 25.62 -11.09 56.06
C LYS A 304 24.82 -10.30 55.03
N ARG A 305 24.65 -8.98 55.19
CA ARG A 305 23.98 -8.12 54.21
C ARG A 305 24.76 -8.11 52.89
N ILE A 306 26.07 -7.92 52.93
CA ILE A 306 26.92 -7.93 51.73
C ILE A 306 26.89 -9.31 51.05
N GLU A 307 26.94 -10.41 51.80
CA GLU A 307 26.80 -11.76 51.25
C GLU A 307 25.43 -11.99 50.60
N LYS A 308 24.36 -11.53 51.24
CA LYS A 308 23.01 -11.58 50.68
C LYS A 308 22.90 -10.75 49.39
N ASP A 309 23.39 -9.51 49.39
CA ASP A 309 23.38 -8.64 48.21
C ASP A 309 24.21 -9.23 47.06
N LYS A 310 25.36 -9.84 47.35
CA LYS A 310 26.18 -10.55 46.36
C LYS A 310 25.43 -11.75 45.79
N ARG A 311 24.75 -12.52 46.63
CA ARG A 311 23.94 -13.68 46.20
C ARG A 311 22.77 -13.24 45.33
N GLU A 312 22.05 -12.19 45.72
CA GLU A 312 20.92 -11.65 44.94
C GLU A 312 21.37 -11.10 43.59
N LYS A 313 22.51 -10.38 43.54
CA LYS A 313 23.09 -9.92 42.26
C LYS A 313 23.51 -11.08 41.37
N PHE A 314 24.13 -12.12 41.96
CA PHE A 314 24.53 -13.31 41.21
C PHE A 314 23.32 -14.05 40.64
N GLU A 315 22.27 -14.25 41.43
CA GLU A 315 21.01 -14.87 40.97
C GLU A 315 20.32 -14.03 39.89
N LYS A 316 20.33 -12.70 40.01
CA LYS A 316 19.80 -11.81 38.97
C LYS A 316 20.60 -11.95 37.66
N LEU A 317 21.93 -11.86 37.72
CA LEU A 317 22.79 -12.01 36.54
C LEU A 317 22.63 -13.40 35.90
N LYS A 318 22.44 -14.44 36.70
CA LYS A 318 22.18 -15.80 36.21
C LYS A 318 20.85 -15.86 35.43
N LYS A 319 19.77 -15.31 35.98
CA LYS A 319 18.48 -15.24 35.29
C LYS A 319 18.55 -14.42 34.00
N ASP A 320 19.25 -13.29 34.03
CA ASP A 320 19.45 -12.44 32.85
C ASP A 320 20.26 -13.19 31.77
N ASN A 321 21.27 -13.98 32.16
CA ASN A 321 22.04 -14.82 31.24
C ASN A 321 21.18 -15.93 30.61
N GLU A 322 20.38 -16.64 31.41
CA GLU A 322 19.45 -17.68 30.92
C GLU A 322 18.40 -17.10 29.95
N ALA A 323 17.89 -15.90 30.24
CA ALA A 323 16.97 -15.18 29.36
C ALA A 323 17.64 -14.78 28.03
N LEU A 324 18.86 -14.24 28.09
CA LEU A 324 19.65 -13.88 26.90
C LEU A 324 19.99 -15.09 26.03
N GLU A 325 20.35 -16.22 26.63
CA GLU A 325 20.59 -17.48 25.90
C GLU A 325 19.33 -17.98 25.19
N THR A 326 18.18 -17.89 25.86
CA THR A 326 16.88 -18.27 25.29
C THR A 326 16.52 -17.38 24.10
N ASP A 327 16.69 -16.06 24.23
CA ASP A 327 16.37 -15.12 23.16
C ASP A 327 17.36 -15.21 21.98
N PHE A 328 18.65 -15.48 22.26
CA PHE A 328 19.63 -15.81 21.23
C PHE A 328 19.21 -17.06 20.44
N GLY A 329 18.75 -18.11 21.13
CA GLY A 329 18.22 -19.32 20.49
C GLY A 329 17.06 -19.02 19.53
N LYS A 330 16.04 -18.30 20.01
CA LYS A 330 14.89 -17.89 19.17
C LYS A 330 15.31 -17.04 17.98
N MET A 331 16.27 -16.13 18.16
CA MET A 331 16.74 -15.26 17.08
C MET A 331 17.51 -16.05 16.03
N LYS A 332 18.31 -17.04 16.45
CA LYS A 332 19.00 -17.96 15.55
C LYS A 332 18.03 -18.79 14.72
N GLU A 333 16.97 -19.34 15.33
CA GLU A 333 15.92 -20.07 14.61
C GLU A 333 15.20 -19.20 13.58
N LYS A 334 14.89 -17.94 13.94
CA LYS A 334 14.31 -16.97 12.99
C LYS A 334 15.27 -16.68 11.84
N PHE A 335 16.56 -16.51 12.12
CA PHE A 335 17.57 -16.27 11.11
C PHE A 335 17.71 -17.45 10.15
N ASP A 336 17.77 -18.68 10.67
CA ASP A 336 17.86 -19.90 9.84
C ASP A 336 16.59 -20.07 8.99
N SER A 337 15.41 -19.81 9.56
CA SER A 337 14.15 -19.81 8.82
C SER A 337 14.13 -18.77 7.69
N MET A 338 14.61 -17.55 7.95
CA MET A 338 14.73 -16.50 6.94
C MET A 338 15.73 -16.88 5.85
N LYS A 339 16.86 -17.50 6.21
CA LYS A 339 17.88 -17.96 5.27
C LYS A 339 17.32 -19.02 4.32
N VAL A 340 16.59 -20.01 4.83
CA VAL A 340 15.92 -21.03 4.01
C VAL A 340 14.89 -20.39 3.08
N ARG A 341 14.03 -19.51 3.60
CA ARG A 341 13.03 -18.79 2.79
C ARG A 341 13.69 -17.99 1.67
N ASN A 342 14.77 -17.28 1.95
CA ASN A 342 15.47 -16.48 0.96
C ASN A 342 16.09 -17.37 -0.15
N SER A 343 16.62 -18.54 0.21
CA SER A 343 17.09 -19.52 -0.76
C SER A 343 15.97 -20.03 -1.68
N VAL A 344 14.79 -20.33 -1.11
CA VAL A 344 13.62 -20.79 -1.89
C VAL A 344 13.14 -19.69 -2.83
N LEU A 345 12.94 -18.47 -2.32
CA LEU A 345 12.52 -17.32 -3.13
C LEU A 345 13.51 -17.00 -4.25
N SER A 346 14.81 -17.13 -4.00
CA SER A 346 15.85 -16.95 -5.02
C SER A 346 15.72 -17.99 -6.15
N ASN A 347 15.47 -19.25 -5.80
CA ASN A 347 15.27 -20.32 -6.77
C ASN A 347 13.97 -20.14 -7.57
N GLU A 348 12.88 -19.74 -6.93
CA GLU A 348 11.61 -19.42 -7.61
C GLU A 348 11.78 -18.25 -8.59
N ASN A 349 12.49 -17.19 -8.18
CA ASN A 349 12.76 -16.04 -9.03
C ASN A 349 13.63 -16.43 -10.25
N LYS A 350 14.60 -17.33 -10.08
CA LYS A 350 15.37 -17.88 -11.19
C LYS A 350 14.48 -18.67 -12.15
N SER A 351 13.64 -19.56 -11.63
CA SER A 351 12.68 -20.33 -12.44
C SER A 351 11.73 -19.43 -13.23
N LEU A 352 11.18 -18.39 -12.59
CA LEU A 352 10.31 -17.41 -13.26
C LEU A 352 11.04 -16.65 -14.37
N LYS A 353 12.31 -16.26 -14.16
CA LYS A 353 13.12 -15.65 -15.22
C LYS A 353 13.32 -16.58 -16.41
N ASP A 354 13.58 -17.86 -16.16
CA ASP A 354 13.74 -18.87 -17.21
C ASP A 354 12.42 -19.09 -17.98
N GLN A 355 11.28 -19.08 -17.30
CA GLN A 355 9.96 -19.13 -17.94
C GLN A 355 9.70 -17.89 -18.80
N VAL A 356 9.99 -16.69 -18.30
CA VAL A 356 9.85 -15.44 -19.07
C VAL A 356 10.75 -15.46 -20.31
N LYS A 357 12.00 -15.93 -20.18
CA LYS A 357 12.91 -16.09 -21.31
C LYS A 357 12.32 -17.00 -22.39
N THR A 358 11.76 -18.12 -21.99
CA THR A 358 11.10 -19.07 -22.90
C THR A 358 9.90 -18.41 -23.62
N LEU A 359 9.11 -17.60 -22.92
CA LEU A 359 7.99 -16.88 -23.54
C LEU A 359 8.47 -15.82 -24.55
N ILE A 360 9.56 -15.12 -24.25
CA ILE A 360 10.19 -14.17 -25.18
C ILE A 360 10.67 -14.89 -26.44
N GLU A 361 11.31 -16.06 -26.30
CA GLU A 361 11.73 -16.88 -27.44
C GLU A 361 10.54 -17.33 -28.29
N LYS A 362 9.45 -17.79 -27.66
CA LYS A 362 8.20 -18.10 -28.38
C LYS A 362 7.66 -16.90 -29.14
N GLY A 363 7.58 -15.73 -28.51
CA GLY A 363 7.12 -14.51 -29.17
C GLY A 363 7.99 -14.11 -30.37
N LYS A 364 9.31 -14.36 -30.33
CA LYS A 364 10.19 -14.17 -31.50
C LYS A 364 9.86 -15.13 -32.64
N HIS A 365 9.70 -16.42 -32.34
CA HIS A 365 9.30 -17.40 -33.37
C HIS A 365 7.92 -17.08 -33.97
N ASP A 366 6.97 -16.62 -33.15
CA ASP A 366 5.64 -16.20 -33.63
C ASP A 366 5.76 -14.98 -34.58
N ASN A 367 6.62 -14.02 -34.25
CA ASN A 367 6.88 -12.87 -35.13
C ASN A 367 7.53 -13.29 -36.46
N GLU A 368 8.50 -14.20 -36.43
CA GLU A 368 9.11 -14.76 -37.65
C GLU A 368 8.06 -15.49 -38.51
N LEU A 369 7.16 -16.25 -37.87
CA LEU A 369 6.05 -16.91 -38.56
C LEU A 369 5.10 -15.90 -39.20
N ILE A 370 4.73 -14.83 -38.48
CA ILE A 370 3.89 -13.75 -39.01
C ILE A 370 4.57 -13.09 -40.20
N GLU A 371 5.87 -12.79 -40.11
CA GLU A 371 6.63 -12.18 -41.21
C GLU A 371 6.63 -13.07 -42.46
N MET A 372 6.87 -14.38 -42.30
CA MET A 372 6.79 -15.34 -43.40
C MET A 372 5.40 -15.40 -44.04
N LEU A 373 4.34 -15.39 -43.22
CA LEU A 373 2.96 -15.39 -43.72
C LEU A 373 2.61 -14.09 -44.45
N MET A 374 3.01 -12.94 -43.91
CA MET A 374 2.82 -11.63 -44.53
C MET A 374 3.54 -11.54 -45.88
N LYS A 375 4.77 -12.07 -45.96
CA LYS A 375 5.52 -12.15 -47.22
C LYS A 375 4.80 -13.01 -48.26
N LYS A 376 4.29 -14.18 -47.87
CA LYS A 376 3.49 -15.03 -48.78
C LYS A 376 2.18 -14.36 -49.21
N GLN A 377 1.51 -13.66 -48.31
CA GLN A 377 0.29 -12.91 -48.63
C GLN A 377 0.58 -11.79 -49.64
N SER A 378 1.68 -11.06 -49.48
CA SER A 378 2.12 -10.06 -50.45
C SER A 378 2.39 -10.68 -51.81
N GLN A 379 3.14 -11.79 -51.86
CA GLN A 379 3.42 -12.50 -53.12
C GLN A 379 2.14 -12.94 -53.84
N PHE A 380 1.14 -13.46 -53.11
CA PHE A 380 -0.14 -13.83 -53.72
C PHE A 380 -0.92 -12.62 -54.22
N LYS A 381 -0.87 -11.50 -53.49
CA LYS A 381 -1.50 -10.25 -53.92
C LYS A 381 -0.89 -9.76 -55.23
N ASP A 382 0.44 -9.74 -55.34
CA ASP A 382 1.15 -9.34 -56.57
C ASP A 382 0.80 -10.26 -57.75
N ILE A 383 0.68 -11.57 -57.53
CA ILE A 383 0.25 -12.53 -58.56
C ILE A 383 -1.17 -12.23 -59.03
N ILE A 384 -2.10 -11.98 -58.09
CA ILE A 384 -3.49 -11.63 -58.42
C ILE A 384 -3.54 -10.34 -59.23
N GLU A 385 -2.83 -9.29 -58.79
CA GLU A 385 -2.77 -7.99 -59.49
C GLU A 385 -2.24 -8.16 -60.93
N ASN A 386 -1.18 -8.94 -61.11
CA ASN A 386 -0.64 -9.26 -62.43
C ASN A 386 -1.64 -10.03 -63.32
N ILE A 387 -2.34 -11.03 -62.77
CA ILE A 387 -3.36 -11.78 -63.51
C ILE A 387 -4.54 -10.87 -63.90
N THR A 388 -5.01 -10.01 -62.98
CA THR A 388 -6.08 -9.05 -63.28
C THR A 388 -5.67 -8.08 -64.39
N ALA A 389 -4.45 -7.53 -64.33
CA ALA A 389 -3.93 -6.64 -65.36
C ALA A 389 -3.80 -7.34 -66.72
N GLN A 390 -3.34 -8.59 -66.75
CA GLN A 390 -3.29 -9.40 -67.97
C GLN A 390 -4.67 -9.65 -68.56
N ASN A 391 -5.65 -10.00 -67.71
CA ASN A 391 -7.04 -10.23 -68.14
C ASN A 391 -7.69 -8.96 -68.68
N GLU A 392 -7.48 -7.80 -68.03
CA GLU A 392 -7.97 -6.51 -68.52
C GLU A 392 -7.38 -6.16 -69.89
N LYS A 393 -6.08 -6.39 -70.08
CA LYS A 393 -5.42 -6.17 -71.36
C LYS A 393 -5.97 -7.10 -72.45
N ALA A 394 -6.09 -8.40 -72.16
CA ALA A 394 -6.67 -9.36 -73.09
C ALA A 394 -8.12 -9.01 -73.47
N ASN A 395 -8.93 -8.56 -72.50
CA ASN A 395 -10.30 -8.12 -72.76
C ASN A 395 -10.36 -6.87 -73.65
N LYS A 396 -9.46 -5.89 -73.46
CA LYS A 396 -9.35 -4.72 -74.33
C LYS A 396 -8.99 -5.13 -75.76
N GLU A 397 -8.00 -6.01 -75.93
CA GLU A 397 -7.61 -6.53 -77.25
C GLU A 397 -8.76 -7.28 -77.95
N ILE A 398 -9.59 -8.01 -77.20
CA ILE A 398 -10.79 -8.67 -77.75
C ILE A 398 -11.86 -7.63 -78.16
N GLN A 399 -12.08 -6.60 -77.35
CA GLN A 399 -13.03 -5.53 -77.69
C GLN A 399 -12.60 -4.77 -78.96
N GLU A 400 -11.31 -4.43 -79.07
CA GLU A 400 -10.75 -3.77 -80.24
C GLU A 400 -10.92 -4.62 -81.52
N LYS A 401 -10.70 -5.93 -81.43
CA LYS A 401 -10.94 -6.87 -82.55
C LYS A 401 -12.40 -6.99 -82.95
N ASN A 402 -13.35 -6.85 -82.02
CA ASN A 402 -14.78 -6.96 -82.31
C ASN A 402 -15.39 -5.66 -82.88
N THR A 403 -14.63 -4.56 -82.88
CA THR A 403 -15.08 -3.24 -83.37
C THR A 403 -14.47 -2.85 -84.73
N GLN A 404 -13.54 -3.64 -85.25
CA GLN A 404 -13.05 -3.62 -86.64
C GLN A 404 -13.82 -4.64 -87.47
#